data_AF-Q9S4E7-F1
#
_entry.id   AF-Q9S4E7-F1
#
_cell.length_a   1.000
_cell.length_b   1.000
_cell.length_c   1.000
_cell.angle_alpha   90.00
_cell.angle_beta   90.00
_cell.angle_gamma   90.00
#
_symmetry.space_group_name_H-M   'P 1'
#
loop_
_entity.id
_entity.type
_entity.pdbx_description
1 polymer ?
#
loop_
_entity_poly.entity_id
_entity_poly.type
_entity_poly.pdbx_seq_one_letter_code
_entity_poly.pdbx_strand_id
1 'polypeptide(L)'
;IPAYNDYIARTQVSEGVSLADGLKIRIADNLQDGDCTTKGDASTGEVGNEDKGKYALATIEGTPAANLSELKAEEKNGCLVKIEYGKGTSGGSVSALINNTELVLAQLANGSYVKESATVKDKFLPKALKETK
;
A
#
# COMPACT_ATOMS: atom_id res chain seq x y z
N ILE A 1 11.68 -25.46 10.66
CA ILE A 1 10.54 -25.37 9.70
C ILE A 1 9.65 -24.15 9.98
N PRO A 2 9.15 -23.88 11.21
CA PRO A 2 8.31 -22.70 11.47
C PRO A 2 8.97 -21.35 11.11
N ALA A 3 10.27 -21.19 11.43
CA ALA A 3 11.02 -19.99 11.10
C ALA A 3 11.19 -19.75 9.58
N TYR A 4 11.23 -20.82 8.79
CA TYR A 4 11.33 -20.74 7.33
C TYR A 4 10.01 -20.25 6.72
N ASN A 5 8.88 -20.83 7.14
CA ASN A 5 7.55 -20.40 6.68
C ASN A 5 7.29 -18.93 7.06
N ASP A 6 7.73 -18.51 8.24
CA ASP A 6 7.67 -17.11 8.66
C ASP A 6 8.56 -16.19 7.82
N TYR A 7 9.73 -16.66 7.37
CA TYR A 7 10.59 -15.93 6.44
C TYR A 7 9.94 -15.76 5.07
N ILE A 8 9.37 -16.83 4.50
CA ILE A 8 8.66 -16.76 3.22
C ILE A 8 7.48 -15.79 3.29
N ALA A 9 6.69 -15.85 4.36
CA ALA A 9 5.60 -14.90 4.59
C ALA A 9 6.10 -13.44 4.63
N ARG A 10 7.19 -13.16 5.38
CA ARG A 10 7.81 -11.81 5.39
C ARG A 10 8.22 -11.34 4.00
N THR A 11 8.90 -12.19 3.24
CA THR A 11 9.37 -11.84 1.89
C THR A 11 8.21 -11.51 0.95
N GLN A 12 7.11 -12.26 1.02
CA GLN A 12 5.92 -12.00 0.22
C GLN A 12 5.20 -10.72 0.67
N VAL A 13 5.15 -10.45 1.98
CA VAL A 13 4.58 -9.20 2.52
C VAL A 13 5.35 -7.97 2.03
N SER A 14 6.69 -8.06 1.98
CA SER A 14 7.54 -6.96 1.52
C SER A 14 7.26 -6.54 0.07
N GLU A 15 6.87 -7.46 -0.82
CA GLU A 15 6.49 -7.08 -2.19
C GLU A 15 5.32 -6.10 -2.19
N GLY A 16 4.30 -6.35 -1.37
CA GLY A 16 3.14 -5.45 -1.26
C GLY A 16 3.52 -4.03 -0.86
N VAL A 17 4.51 -3.88 0.03
CA VAL A 17 5.03 -2.56 0.43
C VAL A 17 5.82 -1.92 -0.71
N SER A 18 6.58 -2.69 -1.49
CA SER A 18 7.25 -2.18 -2.70
C SER A 18 6.28 -1.72 -3.78
N LEU A 19 5.14 -2.42 -3.97
CA LEU A 19 4.07 -1.96 -4.87
C LEU A 19 3.48 -0.63 -4.40
N ALA A 20 3.21 -0.49 -3.10
CA ALA A 20 2.72 0.76 -2.54
C ALA A 20 3.70 1.92 -2.74
N ASP A 21 5.01 1.69 -2.59
CA ASP A 21 6.03 2.68 -2.91
C ASP A 21 6.00 3.10 -4.39
N GLY A 22 5.77 2.15 -5.31
CA GLY A 22 5.58 2.43 -6.73
C GLY A 22 4.36 3.30 -7.03
N LEU A 23 3.31 3.21 -6.21
CA LEU A 23 2.10 4.01 -6.34
C LEU A 23 2.24 5.47 -5.84
N LYS A 24 3.31 5.84 -5.14
CA LYS A 24 3.49 7.22 -4.61
C LYS A 24 3.45 8.29 -5.69
N ILE A 25 4.07 8.01 -6.84
CA ILE A 25 4.09 8.97 -7.96
C ILE A 25 2.67 9.17 -8.51
N ARG A 26 1.89 8.08 -8.65
CA ARG A 26 0.51 8.18 -9.11
C ARG A 26 -0.37 8.95 -8.13
N ILE A 27 -0.19 8.76 -6.81
CA ILE A 27 -0.89 9.56 -5.81
C ILE A 27 -0.50 11.04 -5.93
N ALA A 28 0.78 11.34 -6.11
CA ALA A 28 1.24 12.72 -6.27
C ALA A 28 0.66 13.39 -7.53
N ASP A 29 0.52 12.64 -8.63
CA ASP A 29 -0.13 13.12 -9.85
C ASP A 29 -1.62 13.35 -9.64
N ASN A 30 -2.35 12.37 -9.08
CA ASN A 30 -3.79 12.49 -8.81
C ASN A 30 -4.10 13.67 -7.87
N LEU A 31 -3.24 13.93 -6.89
CA LEU A 31 -3.41 15.04 -5.96
C LEU A 31 -3.30 16.42 -6.63
N GLN A 32 -2.74 16.52 -7.85
CA GLN A 32 -2.79 17.76 -8.64
C GLN A 32 -4.22 18.11 -9.07
N ASP A 33 -5.06 17.09 -9.26
CA ASP A 33 -6.50 17.25 -9.55
C ASP A 33 -7.37 17.27 -8.28
N GLY A 34 -6.73 17.17 -7.10
CA GLY A 34 -7.42 17.22 -5.81
C GLY A 34 -8.09 15.90 -5.41
N ASP A 35 -7.71 14.78 -6.01
CA ASP A 35 -8.21 13.44 -5.70
C ASP A 35 -7.08 12.46 -5.35
N CYS A 36 -7.35 11.45 -4.53
CA CYS A 36 -6.37 10.38 -4.31
C CYS A 36 -6.34 9.40 -5.50
N THR A 37 -7.46 9.25 -6.19
CA THR A 37 -7.70 8.23 -7.21
C THR A 37 -8.04 8.86 -8.56
N THR A 38 -7.58 8.24 -9.65
CA THR A 38 -8.00 8.59 -11.01
C THR A 38 -8.76 7.43 -11.66
N LYS A 39 -9.52 7.70 -12.73
CA LYS A 39 -10.04 6.63 -13.60
C LYS A 39 -8.97 6.10 -14.57
N GLY A 40 -7.83 6.79 -14.67
CA GLY A 40 -6.80 6.56 -15.67
C GLY A 40 -7.22 7.09 -17.05
N ASP A 41 -6.25 7.58 -17.80
CA ASP A 41 -6.46 8.07 -19.16
C ASP A 41 -5.22 7.76 -20.02
N ALA A 42 -5.38 6.81 -20.94
CA ALA A 42 -4.31 6.39 -21.84
C ALA A 42 -3.84 7.51 -22.80
N SER A 43 -4.64 8.55 -23.01
CA SER A 43 -4.31 9.68 -23.89
C SER A 43 -3.37 10.69 -23.22
N THR A 44 -3.42 10.82 -21.90
CA THR A 44 -2.53 11.68 -21.10
C THR A 44 -1.37 10.88 -20.48
N GLY A 45 -1.47 9.55 -20.48
CA GLY A 45 -0.50 8.66 -19.84
C GLY A 45 -0.82 8.40 -18.36
N GLU A 46 -1.94 8.90 -17.85
CA GLU A 46 -2.42 8.62 -16.50
C GLU A 46 -2.75 7.14 -16.32
N VAL A 47 -2.09 6.53 -15.36
CA VAL A 47 -2.30 5.13 -15.00
C VAL A 47 -3.27 5.07 -13.83
N GLY A 48 -4.22 4.12 -13.87
CA GLY A 48 -5.20 3.93 -12.81
C GLY A 48 -4.61 3.58 -11.44
N ASN A 49 -5.51 3.26 -10.50
CA ASN A 49 -5.19 3.14 -9.07
C ASN A 49 -4.50 1.84 -8.66
N GLU A 50 -4.34 0.88 -9.57
CA GLU A 50 -3.89 -0.47 -9.24
C GLU A 50 -2.46 -0.74 -9.69
N ASP A 51 -1.71 -1.43 -8.83
CA ASP A 51 -0.46 -2.09 -9.19
C ASP A 51 -0.48 -3.56 -8.72
N LYS A 52 -0.31 -4.49 -9.65
CA LYS A 52 -0.47 -5.92 -9.42
C LYS A 52 0.86 -6.64 -9.48
N GLY A 53 1.35 -7.06 -8.32
CA GLY A 53 2.54 -7.90 -8.19
C GLY A 53 2.24 -9.39 -8.23
N LYS A 54 3.22 -10.19 -7.80
CA LYS A 54 3.11 -11.65 -7.76
C LYS A 54 2.21 -12.13 -6.62
N TYR A 55 2.41 -11.59 -5.42
CA TYR A 55 1.78 -12.04 -4.18
C TYR A 55 0.65 -11.12 -3.71
N ALA A 56 0.57 -9.89 -4.22
CA ALA A 56 -0.45 -8.92 -3.80
C ALA A 56 -0.94 -8.04 -4.95
N LEU A 57 -2.11 -7.44 -4.73
CA LEU A 57 -2.62 -6.29 -5.47
C LEU A 57 -2.56 -5.08 -4.52
N ALA A 58 -1.96 -3.98 -4.97
CA ALA A 58 -1.99 -2.70 -4.27
C ALA A 58 -2.94 -1.75 -5.00
N THR A 59 -3.84 -1.11 -4.27
CA THR A 59 -4.86 -0.21 -4.82
C THR A 59 -4.85 1.10 -4.06
N ILE A 60 -4.79 2.22 -4.77
CA ILE A 60 -4.97 3.55 -4.19
C ILE A 60 -6.44 3.74 -3.81
N GLU A 61 -6.68 4.20 -2.59
CA GLU A 61 -8.00 4.51 -2.03
C GLU A 61 -7.92 5.81 -1.20
N GLY A 62 -9.04 6.19 -0.59
CA GLY A 62 -9.13 7.32 0.33
C GLY A 62 -9.66 8.59 -0.32
N THR A 63 -9.69 9.65 0.47
CA THR A 63 -10.16 10.97 0.06
C THR A 63 -9.17 11.99 0.61
N PRO A 64 -8.65 12.92 -0.21
CA PRO A 64 -7.66 13.86 0.27
C PRO A 64 -8.20 14.70 1.43
N ALA A 65 -7.32 15.05 2.36
CA ALA A 65 -7.65 15.95 3.44
C ALA A 65 -8.06 17.32 2.89
N ALA A 66 -9.12 17.93 3.41
CA ALA A 66 -9.60 19.22 2.91
C ALA A 66 -8.55 20.35 3.06
N ASN A 67 -7.57 20.18 3.94
CA ASN A 67 -6.52 21.13 4.27
C ASN A 67 -5.12 20.69 3.79
N LEU A 68 -5.01 19.97 2.67
CA LEU A 68 -3.73 19.45 2.12
C LEU A 68 -2.55 20.45 2.21
N SER A 69 -2.76 21.72 1.84
CA SER A 69 -1.71 22.75 1.82
C SER A 69 -1.24 23.21 3.21
N GLU A 70 -1.96 22.86 4.26
CA GLU A 70 -1.68 23.26 5.65
C GLU A 70 -1.12 22.10 6.49
N LEU A 71 -1.09 20.89 5.93
CA LEU A 71 -0.62 19.71 6.64
C LEU A 71 0.88 19.80 6.96
N LYS A 72 1.23 19.37 8.17
CA LYS A 72 2.61 19.09 8.56
C LYS A 72 3.07 17.77 7.97
N ALA A 73 4.38 17.60 7.88
CA ALA A 73 5.02 16.46 7.23
C ALA A 73 4.54 15.10 7.79
N GLU A 74 4.19 15.03 9.07
CA GLU A 74 3.78 13.81 9.78
C GLU A 74 2.27 13.57 9.76
N GLU A 75 1.49 14.49 9.21
CA GLU A 75 0.03 14.38 9.14
C GLU A 75 -0.41 13.59 7.91
N LYS A 76 -1.49 12.80 8.05
CA LYS A 76 -2.04 11.99 6.96
C LYS A 76 -2.66 12.92 5.92
N ASN A 77 -2.34 12.71 4.65
CA ASN A 77 -2.91 13.49 3.54
C ASN A 77 -4.28 12.98 3.08
N GLY A 78 -4.78 11.89 3.68
CA GLY A 78 -6.08 11.29 3.37
C GLY A 78 -6.02 10.18 2.30
N CYS A 79 -4.91 10.05 1.58
CA CYS A 79 -4.70 8.98 0.61
C CYS A 79 -4.19 7.71 1.27
N LEU A 80 -4.74 6.59 0.83
CA LEU A 80 -4.46 5.26 1.34
C LEU A 80 -3.96 4.37 0.21
N VAL A 81 -3.17 3.36 0.56
CA VAL A 81 -2.89 2.21 -0.31
C VAL A 81 -3.33 0.95 0.42
N LYS A 82 -4.33 0.28 -0.14
CA LYS A 82 -4.78 -1.04 0.31
C LYS A 82 -4.01 -2.12 -0.43
N ILE A 83 -3.36 -3.00 0.32
CA ILE A 83 -2.61 -4.14 -0.20
C ILE A 83 -3.36 -5.43 0.16
N GLU A 84 -3.77 -6.19 -0.85
CA GLU A 84 -4.47 -7.47 -0.68
C GLU A 84 -3.57 -8.65 -1.08
N TYR A 85 -3.16 -9.45 -0.10
CA TYR A 85 -2.32 -10.63 -0.33
C TYR A 85 -3.14 -11.82 -0.83
N GLY A 86 -2.63 -12.50 -1.85
CA GLY A 86 -3.36 -13.55 -2.58
C GLY A 86 -4.18 -13.03 -3.76
N LYS A 87 -4.13 -11.72 -4.05
CA LYS A 87 -4.77 -11.09 -5.21
C LYS A 87 -3.79 -10.72 -6.34
N GLY A 88 -2.51 -11.02 -6.16
CA GLY A 88 -1.49 -10.88 -7.20
C GLY A 88 -1.63 -11.93 -8.31
N THR A 89 -0.67 -11.97 -9.23
CA THR A 89 -0.67 -12.92 -10.37
C THR A 89 -0.60 -14.38 -9.95
N SER A 90 -0.09 -14.69 -8.75
CA SER A 90 -0.08 -16.06 -8.21
C SER A 90 -1.39 -16.47 -7.53
N GLY A 91 -2.37 -15.56 -7.44
CA GLY A 91 -3.64 -15.79 -6.76
C GLY A 91 -3.43 -16.31 -5.34
N GLY A 92 -4.26 -17.26 -4.91
CA GLY A 92 -4.16 -17.90 -3.59
C GLY A 92 -2.91 -18.75 -3.35
N SER A 93 -2.03 -18.90 -4.35
CA SER A 93 -0.76 -19.66 -4.25
C SER A 93 0.35 -18.84 -3.59
N VAL A 94 0.04 -18.25 -2.44
CA VAL A 94 0.97 -17.54 -1.56
C VAL A 94 1.14 -18.31 -0.25
N SER A 95 1.95 -17.82 0.68
CA SER A 95 2.05 -18.41 2.01
C SER A 95 0.66 -18.45 2.66
N ALA A 96 0.26 -19.62 3.14
CA ALA A 96 -1.02 -19.79 3.85
C ALA A 96 -1.13 -18.90 5.10
N LEU A 97 -0.01 -18.37 5.60
CA LEU A 97 0.03 -17.46 6.74
C LEU A 97 -0.42 -16.03 6.40
N ILE A 98 -0.52 -15.68 5.11
CA ILE A 98 -0.87 -14.33 4.64
C ILE A 98 -1.96 -14.33 3.56
N ASN A 99 -2.38 -15.49 3.04
CA ASN A 99 -3.41 -15.56 2.01
C ASN A 99 -4.74 -14.94 2.51
N ASN A 100 -5.37 -14.10 1.70
CA ASN A 100 -6.57 -13.32 2.04
C ASN A 100 -6.39 -12.42 3.27
N THR A 101 -5.16 -11.97 3.54
CA THR A 101 -4.90 -10.90 4.51
C THR A 101 -4.60 -9.60 3.79
N GLU A 102 -4.68 -8.51 4.53
CA GLU A 102 -4.59 -7.15 4.01
C GLU A 102 -3.68 -6.30 4.89
N LEU A 103 -3.08 -5.29 4.25
CA LEU A 103 -2.32 -4.21 4.89
C LEU A 103 -2.77 -2.89 4.24
N VAL A 104 -3.24 -1.94 5.05
CA VAL A 104 -3.60 -0.60 4.59
C VAL A 104 -2.54 0.38 5.08
N LEU A 105 -1.99 1.16 4.15
CA LEU A 105 -1.00 2.19 4.42
C LEU A 105 -1.63 3.56 4.23
N ALA A 106 -1.47 4.45 5.21
CA ALA A 106 -1.82 5.85 5.06
C ALA A 106 -0.60 6.64 4.60
N GLN A 107 -0.77 7.48 3.59
CA GLN A 107 0.27 8.40 3.15
C GLN A 107 0.27 9.66 4.01
N LEU A 108 1.45 10.07 4.44
CA LEU A 108 1.67 11.34 5.13
C LEU A 108 1.90 12.46 4.10
N ALA A 109 1.78 13.72 4.52
CA ALA A 109 1.99 14.87 3.65
C ALA A 109 3.40 14.90 3.03
N ASN A 110 4.40 14.31 3.70
CA ASN A 110 5.76 14.15 3.16
C ASN A 110 5.92 12.95 2.19
N GLY A 111 4.84 12.27 1.83
CA GLY A 111 4.84 11.11 0.93
C GLY A 111 5.28 9.78 1.57
N SER A 112 5.62 9.76 2.86
CA SER A 112 5.94 8.53 3.59
C SER A 112 4.68 7.73 3.90
N TYR A 113 4.83 6.42 4.14
CA TYR A 113 3.73 5.57 4.58
C TYR A 113 3.84 5.23 6.06
N VAL A 114 2.69 5.23 6.73
CA VAL A 114 2.50 4.63 8.04
C VAL A 114 1.42 3.55 7.95
N LYS A 115 1.46 2.58 8.87
CA LYS A 115 0.42 1.56 8.96
C LYS A 115 -0.89 2.21 9.40
N GLU A 116 -1.95 2.03 8.61
CA GLU A 116 -3.31 2.43 8.99
C GLU A 116 -4.03 1.27 9.68
N SER A 117 -4.07 0.11 9.03
CA SER A 117 -4.66 -1.12 9.56
C SER A 117 -4.02 -2.33 8.92
N ALA A 118 -4.17 -3.50 9.55
CA ALA A 118 -3.66 -4.76 9.01
C ALA A 118 -4.45 -5.95 9.55
N THR A 119 -4.78 -6.89 8.68
CA THR A 119 -5.18 -8.26 9.08
C THR A 119 -4.01 -9.23 8.97
N VAL A 120 -2.97 -8.88 8.20
CA VAL A 120 -1.69 -9.58 8.23
C VAL A 120 -1.01 -9.40 9.60
N LYS A 121 -0.40 -10.45 10.13
CA LYS A 121 0.21 -10.41 11.48
C LYS A 121 1.44 -9.51 11.49
N ASP A 122 1.59 -8.68 12.53
CA ASP A 122 2.73 -7.75 12.71
C ASP A 122 4.11 -8.41 12.61
N LYS A 123 4.23 -9.70 12.97
CA LYS A 123 5.49 -10.45 12.83
C LYS A 123 5.97 -10.58 11.38
N PHE A 124 5.06 -10.42 10.42
CA PHE A 124 5.36 -10.46 8.98
C PHE A 124 5.63 -9.09 8.37
N LEU A 125 5.23 -8.01 9.04
CA LEU A 125 5.44 -6.65 8.53
C LEU A 125 6.92 -6.26 8.53
N PRO A 126 7.37 -5.47 7.55
CA PRO A 126 8.67 -4.80 7.59
C PRO A 126 8.79 -3.90 8.82
N LYS A 127 10.00 -3.73 9.35
CA LYS A 127 10.23 -2.91 10.54
C LYS A 127 9.78 -1.46 10.39
N ALA A 128 9.86 -0.90 9.18
CA ALA A 128 9.45 0.46 8.87
C ALA A 128 7.95 0.73 9.12
N LEU A 129 7.13 -0.32 9.19
CA LEU A 129 5.67 -0.23 9.38
C LEU A 129 5.22 -0.78 10.73
N LYS A 130 6.16 -1.11 11.62
CA LYS A 130 5.84 -1.52 12.98
C LYS A 130 5.75 -0.27 13.83
N GLU A 131 4.74 -0.21 14.69
CA GLU A 131 4.64 0.80 15.74
C GLU A 131 5.98 0.89 16.47
N THR A 132 6.55 2.10 16.54
CA THR A 132 7.66 2.39 17.44
C THR A 132 7.17 2.17 18.86
N LYS A 133 7.79 1.20 19.56
CA LYS A 133 7.58 0.98 20.99
C LYS A 133 8.03 2.18 21.82
#